data_AF-A0A3M1QZX6-F1
#
_entry.id   AF-A0A3M1QZX6-F1
#
_cell.length_a   1.000
_cell.length_b   1.000
_cell.length_c   1.000
_cell.angle_alpha   90.00
_cell.angle_beta   90.00
_cell.angle_gamma   90.00
#
_symmetry.space_group_name_H-M   'P 1'
#
loop_
_entity.id
_entity.type
_entity.pdbx_description
1 polymer ?
#
loop_
_entity_poly.entity_id
_entity_poly.type
_entity_poly.pdbx_seq_one_letter_code
_entity_poly.pdbx_strand_id
1 'polypeptide(L)'
;MPYLSCQHCKREYAEDTRIWRCACGGVLRLAGFTPRFPRPEIRKRPATLWRYREALPVQEDTHIITLGEGMTPLLPLSWQGEEILFKLDFLCPTGSFKDRGSTVMLSKVKEHGIEQVVEDSSGNAGASVAAYAARGGIE
;
A
#
# COMPACT_ATOMS: atom_id res chain seq x y z
N MET A 1 8.98 -17.66 -3.22
CA MET A 1 8.68 -16.36 -3.87
C MET A 1 7.17 -16.14 -3.76
N PRO A 2 6.71 -14.90 -3.56
CA PRO A 2 5.27 -14.63 -3.53
C PRO A 2 4.61 -15.05 -4.85
N TYR A 3 3.32 -15.34 -4.79
CA TYR A 3 2.51 -15.73 -5.94
C TYR A 3 1.07 -15.27 -5.77
N LEU A 4 0.29 -15.24 -6.85
CA LEU A 4 -1.11 -14.85 -6.80
C LEU A 4 -1.99 -16.10 -6.80
N SER A 5 -2.84 -16.24 -5.78
CA SER A 5 -3.79 -17.35 -5.67
C SER A 5 -5.23 -16.84 -5.83
N CYS A 6 -5.94 -17.40 -6.81
CA CYS A 6 -7.36 -17.09 -7.00
C CYS A 6 -8.18 -17.59 -5.81
N GLN A 7 -8.97 -16.70 -5.21
CA GLN A 7 -9.78 -17.04 -4.05
C GLN A 7 -10.94 -18.01 -4.38
N HIS A 8 -11.37 -18.06 -5.64
CA HIS A 8 -12.47 -18.90 -6.12
C HIS A 8 -11.99 -20.27 -6.63
N CYS A 9 -11.24 -20.33 -7.73
CA CYS A 9 -10.83 -21.60 -8.37
C CYS A 9 -9.46 -22.13 -7.92
N LYS A 10 -8.77 -21.44 -6.99
CA LYS A 10 -7.46 -21.81 -6.45
C LYS A 10 -6.29 -21.87 -7.44
N ARG A 11 -6.50 -21.50 -8.71
CA ARG A 11 -5.41 -21.35 -9.68
C ARG A 11 -4.35 -20.37 -9.16
N GLU A 12 -3.10 -20.73 -9.35
CA GLU A 12 -1.93 -19.96 -8.97
C GLU A 12 -1.30 -19.30 -10.21
N TYR A 13 -0.75 -18.12 -10.01
CA TYR A 13 -0.03 -17.36 -11.03
C TYR A 13 1.25 -16.80 -10.41
N ALA A 14 2.29 -16.64 -11.23
CA ALA A 14 3.47 -15.92 -10.80
C ALA A 14 3.10 -14.47 -10.45
N GLU A 15 3.78 -13.88 -9.47
CA GLU A 15 3.51 -12.52 -9.00
C GLU A 15 3.63 -11.47 -10.11
N ASP A 16 4.51 -11.72 -11.09
CA ASP A 16 4.82 -10.86 -12.23
C ASP A 16 3.90 -11.04 -13.45
N THR A 17 2.86 -11.88 -13.37
CA THR A 17 1.99 -12.23 -14.52
C THR A 17 1.14 -11.04 -15.06
N ARG A 18 1.24 -9.84 -14.47
CA ARG A 18 0.52 -8.60 -14.87
C ARG A 18 -0.99 -8.81 -15.13
N ILE A 19 -1.63 -9.64 -14.32
CA ILE A 19 -3.08 -9.87 -14.33
C ILE A 19 -3.74 -9.21 -13.12
N TRP A 20 -4.93 -8.64 -13.32
CA TRP A 20 -5.72 -8.02 -12.26
C TRP A 20 -6.92 -8.89 -11.83
N ARG A 21 -7.21 -9.95 -12.58
CA ARG A 21 -8.32 -10.88 -12.34
C ARG A 21 -7.97 -12.28 -12.86
N CYS A 22 -8.43 -13.30 -12.15
CA CYS A 22 -8.31 -14.68 -12.64
C CYS A 22 -9.17 -14.90 -13.89
N ALA A 23 -8.78 -15.83 -14.77
CA ALA A 23 -9.59 -16.24 -15.92
C ALA A 23 -11.01 -16.72 -15.55
N CYS A 24 -11.25 -17.20 -14.32
CA CYS A 24 -12.59 -17.57 -13.85
C CYS A 24 -13.41 -16.39 -13.29
N GLY A 25 -12.89 -15.16 -13.33
CA GLY A 25 -13.53 -13.97 -12.77
C GLY A 25 -13.19 -13.68 -11.30
N GLY A 26 -12.55 -14.62 -10.60
CA GLY A 26 -12.22 -14.48 -9.17
C GLY A 26 -11.12 -13.47 -8.85
N VAL A 27 -11.16 -12.93 -7.64
CA VAL A 27 -10.14 -12.03 -7.07
C VAL A 27 -8.87 -12.80 -6.74
N LEU A 28 -7.73 -12.17 -7.00
CA LEU A 28 -6.39 -12.70 -6.71
C LEU A 28 -5.94 -12.22 -5.32
N ARG A 29 -5.33 -13.13 -4.55
CA ARG A 29 -4.68 -12.83 -3.27
C ARG A 29 -3.19 -13.08 -3.40
N LEU A 30 -2.36 -12.20 -2.85
CA LEU A 30 -0.94 -12.50 -2.64
C LEU A 30 -0.79 -13.64 -1.61
N ALA A 31 -0.11 -14.70 -2.01
CA ALA A 31 0.24 -15.87 -1.22
C ALA A 31 1.76 -16.09 -1.25
N GLY A 32 2.27 -16.99 -0.40
CA GLY A 32 3.72 -17.24 -0.29
C GLY A 32 4.53 -16.06 0.26
N PHE A 33 3.85 -15.07 0.85
CA PHE A 33 4.46 -13.92 1.51
C PHE A 33 4.03 -13.89 2.98
N THR A 34 5.00 -13.92 3.88
CA THR A 34 4.78 -13.83 5.33
C THR A 34 5.35 -12.50 5.83
N PRO A 35 4.49 -11.53 6.22
CA PRO A 35 4.95 -10.28 6.79
C PRO A 35 5.82 -10.48 8.03
N ARG A 36 6.90 -9.73 8.15
CA ARG A 36 7.75 -9.73 9.36
C ARG A 36 7.81 -8.34 9.97
N PHE A 37 7.94 -8.30 11.30
CA PHE A 37 8.00 -7.05 12.06
C PHE A 37 9.22 -7.01 12.99
N PRO A 38 10.44 -6.94 12.45
CA PRO A 38 11.66 -6.87 13.26
C PRO A 38 11.72 -5.53 14.01
N ARG A 39 11.24 -5.52 15.27
CA ARG A 39 11.16 -4.31 16.11
C ARG A 39 12.45 -3.50 16.18
N PRO A 40 13.66 -4.09 16.29
CA PRO A 40 14.91 -3.32 16.29
C PRO A 40 15.13 -2.53 15.00
N GLU A 41 14.85 -3.10 13.84
CA GLU A 41 15.04 -2.44 12.54
C GLU A 41 13.95 -1.38 12.30
N ILE A 42 12.70 -1.68 12.65
CA ILE A 42 11.58 -0.72 12.56
C ILE A 42 11.88 0.56 13.35
N ARG A 43 12.56 0.46 14.50
CA ARG A 43 12.91 1.60 15.37
C ARG A 43 14.00 2.50 14.79
N LYS A 44 14.88 1.97 13.93
CA LYS A 44 15.99 2.72 13.31
C LYS A 44 15.56 3.50 12.06
N ARG A 45 14.45 3.11 11.44
CA ARG A 45 13.96 3.70 10.20
C ARG A 45 13.14 4.98 10.44
N PRO A 46 13.09 5.89 9.45
CA PRO A 46 12.22 7.07 9.49
C PRO A 46 10.77 6.73 9.85
N ALA A 47 10.06 7.69 10.43
CA ALA A 47 8.66 7.54 10.81
C ALA A 47 7.73 7.62 9.58
N THR A 48 7.83 6.66 8.66
CA THR A 48 6.96 6.51 7.49
C THR A 48 6.35 5.10 7.46
N LEU A 49 5.44 4.81 6.53
CA LEU A 49 4.92 3.45 6.30
C LEU A 49 6.06 2.47 5.98
N TRP A 50 7.05 2.92 5.20
CA TRP A 50 8.18 2.10 4.75
C TRP A 50 9.13 1.66 5.86
N ARG A 51 8.95 2.12 7.10
CA ARG A 51 9.62 1.54 8.27
C ARG A 51 9.29 0.06 8.46
N TYR A 52 8.13 -0.39 7.97
CA TYR A 52 7.66 -1.78 8.00
C TYR A 52 8.06 -2.56 6.74
N ARG A 53 9.25 -2.29 6.20
CA ARG A 53 9.73 -2.80 4.90
C ARG A 53 9.52 -4.30 4.68
N GLU A 54 9.72 -5.13 5.70
CA GLU A 54 9.59 -6.59 5.63
C GLU A 54 8.13 -7.09 5.65
N ALA A 55 7.17 -6.20 5.82
CA ALA A 55 5.74 -6.48 5.75
C ALA A 55 5.11 -6.00 4.44
N LEU A 56 5.86 -5.30 3.57
CA LEU A 56 5.36 -4.73 2.33
C LEU A 56 5.95 -5.48 1.11
N PRO A 57 5.11 -5.96 0.18
CA PRO A 57 5.52 -6.87 -0.90
C PRO A 57 6.11 -6.15 -2.13
N VAL A 58 7.13 -5.32 -1.92
CA VAL A 58 7.99 -4.75 -2.96
C VAL A 58 9.36 -5.39 -2.83
N GLN A 59 9.93 -5.88 -3.93
CA GLN A 59 11.19 -6.64 -3.94
C GLN A 59 12.39 -5.72 -3.75
N GLU A 60 12.49 -4.64 -4.54
CA GLU A 60 13.62 -3.70 -4.50
C GLU A 60 13.22 -2.29 -4.07
N ASP A 61 14.06 -1.66 -3.25
CA ASP A 61 13.81 -0.33 -2.68
C ASP A 61 13.83 0.78 -3.74
N THR A 62 14.47 0.54 -4.88
CA THR A 62 14.52 1.44 -6.05
C THR A 62 13.12 1.72 -6.64
N HIS A 63 12.16 0.82 -6.43
CA HIS A 63 10.78 0.98 -6.88
C HIS A 63 9.89 1.70 -5.87
N ILE A 64 10.38 2.00 -4.67
CA ILE A 64 9.56 2.66 -3.64
C ILE A 64 9.23 4.09 -4.06
N ILE A 65 7.93 4.35 -4.17
CA ILE A 65 7.35 5.68 -4.32
C ILE A 65 6.78 6.08 -2.97
N THR A 66 7.23 7.19 -2.40
CA THR A 66 6.74 7.69 -1.12
C THR A 66 6.65 9.21 -1.11
N LEU A 67 5.66 9.72 -0.37
CA LEU A 67 5.53 11.13 0.00
C LEU A 67 5.80 11.35 1.50
N GLY A 68 6.30 10.33 2.20
CA GLY A 68 6.53 10.35 3.65
C GLY A 68 5.31 9.94 4.48
N GLU A 69 4.31 9.33 3.87
CA GLU A 69 3.06 8.90 4.49
C GLU A 69 3.24 7.86 5.60
N GLY A 70 2.21 7.72 6.44
CA GLY A 70 2.22 6.87 7.62
C GLY A 70 2.53 7.66 8.90
N MET A 71 2.65 6.94 10.02
CA MET A 71 2.97 7.51 11.34
C MET A 71 2.21 8.77 11.77
N THR A 72 1.00 8.96 11.25
CA THR A 72 0.07 10.02 11.67
C THR A 72 -0.22 9.98 13.18
N PRO A 73 -0.59 11.10 13.80
CA PRO A 73 -0.89 11.15 15.24
C PRO A 73 -1.96 10.15 15.69
N LEU A 74 -1.83 9.69 16.93
CA LEU A 74 -2.86 8.97 17.67
C LEU A 74 -3.22 9.84 18.88
N LEU A 75 -4.36 10.55 18.80
CA LEU A 75 -4.74 11.51 19.83
C LEU A 75 -5.76 10.90 20.80
N PRO A 76 -5.52 11.00 22.13
CA PRO A 76 -6.53 10.65 23.12
C PRO A 76 -7.60 11.73 23.19
N LEU A 77 -8.85 11.31 23.35
CA LEU A 77 -10.01 12.15 23.60
C LEU A 77 -10.88 11.49 24.67
N SER A 78 -11.35 12.26 25.64
CA SER A 78 -12.39 11.79 26.56
C SER A 78 -13.76 11.94 25.92
N TRP A 79 -14.51 10.84 25.83
CA TRP A 79 -15.88 10.82 25.30
C TRP A 79 -16.77 10.02 26.25
N GLN A 80 -17.78 10.67 26.83
CA GLN A 80 -18.71 10.05 27.78
C GLN A 80 -18.04 9.36 28.98
N GLY A 81 -16.89 9.88 29.44
CA GLY A 81 -16.14 9.32 30.55
C GLY A 81 -15.13 8.22 30.16
N GLU A 82 -15.11 7.80 28.90
CA GLU A 82 -14.17 6.81 28.36
C GLU A 82 -13.04 7.49 27.56
N GLU A 83 -11.85 6.90 27.56
CA GLU A 83 -10.75 7.33 26.68
C GLU A 83 -10.86 6.65 25.31
N ILE A 84 -10.95 7.45 24.25
CA ILE A 84 -10.95 7.00 22.85
C ILE A 84 -9.70 7.55 22.16
N LEU A 85 -9.06 6.72 21.33
CA LEU A 85 -7.90 7.12 20.54
C LEU A 85 -8.29 7.37 19.08
N PHE A 86 -7.97 8.57 18.58
CA PHE A 86 -8.22 8.97 17.20
C PHE A 86 -6.94 8.84 16.36
N LYS A 87 -6.97 7.97 15.35
CA LYS A 87 -5.90 7.84 14.36
C LYS A 87 -6.12 8.82 13.21
N LEU A 88 -5.34 9.91 13.19
CA LEU A 88 -5.59 11.06 12.31
C LEU A 88 -5.02 10.88 10.90
N ASP A 89 -5.53 9.91 10.14
CA ASP A 89 -5.05 9.63 8.78
C ASP A 89 -5.42 10.70 7.73
N PHE A 90 -6.26 11.68 8.07
CA PHE A 90 -6.44 12.87 7.24
C PHE A 90 -5.21 13.78 7.20
N LEU A 91 -4.20 13.54 8.05
CA LEU A 91 -2.90 14.23 8.02
C LEU A 91 -1.87 13.55 7.12
N CYS A 92 -2.23 12.47 6.41
CA CYS A 92 -1.41 11.93 5.33
C CYS A 92 -1.26 12.96 4.18
N PRO A 93 -0.21 12.84 3.35
CA PRO A 93 0.11 13.80 2.29
C PRO A 93 -1.05 14.28 1.42
N THR A 94 -1.96 13.40 0.99
CA THR A 94 -3.12 13.78 0.17
C THR A 94 -4.41 13.94 0.96
N GLY A 95 -4.30 14.08 2.29
CA GLY A 95 -5.45 14.33 3.17
C GLY A 95 -6.26 13.10 3.54
N SER A 96 -5.75 11.87 3.33
CA SER A 96 -6.54 10.66 3.61
C SER A 96 -5.72 9.41 3.92
N PHE A 97 -6.38 8.37 4.44
CA PHE A 97 -5.76 7.07 4.66
C PHE A 97 -5.37 6.34 3.36
N LYS A 98 -5.85 6.79 2.19
CA LYS A 98 -5.62 6.14 0.88
C LYS A 98 -4.13 6.10 0.52
N ASP A 99 -3.38 7.09 0.97
CA ASP A 99 -1.93 7.21 0.84
C ASP A 99 -1.19 5.93 1.27
N ARG A 100 -1.65 5.29 2.36
CA ARG A 100 -1.05 4.05 2.87
C ARG A 100 -1.13 2.89 1.87
N GLY A 101 -2.18 2.87 1.06
CA GLY A 101 -2.39 1.87 0.01
C GLY A 101 -1.71 2.27 -1.29
N SER A 102 -1.92 3.52 -1.72
CA SER A 102 -1.41 4.04 -3.00
C SER A 102 0.11 3.97 -3.09
N THR A 103 0.82 4.26 -2.00
CA THR A 103 2.28 4.14 -1.93
C THR A 103 2.76 2.72 -2.25
N VAL A 104 2.14 1.68 -1.66
CA VAL A 104 2.51 0.28 -1.86
C VAL A 104 2.07 -0.18 -3.25
N MET A 105 0.84 0.15 -3.63
CA MET A 105 0.26 -0.21 -4.92
C MET A 105 1.09 0.35 -6.07
N LEU A 106 1.39 1.66 -6.07
CA LEU A 106 2.15 2.27 -7.16
C LEU A 106 3.62 1.90 -7.16
N SER A 107 4.22 1.64 -5.98
CA SER A 107 5.56 1.05 -5.93
C SER A 107 5.59 -0.33 -6.61
N LYS A 108 4.52 -1.11 -6.43
CA LYS A 108 4.38 -2.41 -7.10
C LYS A 108 4.13 -2.26 -8.61
N VAL A 109 3.29 -1.32 -9.03
CA VAL A 109 3.08 -0.96 -10.44
C VAL A 109 4.41 -0.59 -11.12
N LYS A 110 5.21 0.26 -10.45
CA LYS A 110 6.54 0.65 -10.91
C LYS A 110 7.50 -0.54 -11.01
N GLU A 111 7.51 -1.43 -10.01
CA GLU A 111 8.29 -2.68 -10.06
C GLU A 111 7.91 -3.57 -11.24
N HIS A 112 6.63 -3.60 -11.62
CA HIS A 112 6.18 -4.33 -12.80
C HIS A 112 6.49 -3.60 -14.12
N GLY A 113 7.12 -2.42 -14.11
CA GLY A 113 7.41 -1.63 -15.31
C GLY A 113 6.16 -1.14 -16.03
N ILE A 114 5.08 -0.86 -15.28
CA ILE A 114 3.85 -0.28 -15.81
C ILE A 114 3.96 1.24 -15.72
N GLU A 115 3.73 1.91 -16.85
CA GLU A 115 3.95 3.36 -17.00
C GLU A 115 2.66 4.18 -16.97
N GLN A 116 1.49 3.53 -17.02
CA GLN A 116 0.19 4.20 -17.05
C GLN A 116 -0.83 3.49 -16.14
N VAL A 117 -1.64 4.26 -15.41
CA VAL A 117 -2.73 3.75 -14.57
C VAL A 117 -4.03 4.53 -14.80
N VAL A 118 -5.17 3.85 -14.62
CA VAL A 118 -6.49 4.48 -14.69
C VAL A 118 -7.19 4.26 -13.36
N GLU A 119 -7.68 5.36 -12.77
CA GLU A 119 -8.46 5.34 -11.52
C GLU A 119 -9.81 6.00 -11.78
N ASP A 120 -10.90 5.25 -11.60
CA ASP A 120 -12.27 5.75 -11.71
C ASP A 120 -12.77 6.19 -10.32
N SER A 121 -12.30 7.36 -9.89
CA SER A 121 -12.71 7.94 -8.61
C SER A 121 -12.71 9.46 -8.63
N SER A 122 -13.80 10.05 -8.15
CA SER A 122 -13.91 11.49 -7.94
C SER A 122 -13.48 11.95 -6.54
N GLY A 123 -12.84 11.08 -5.73
CA GLY A 123 -12.56 11.33 -4.32
C GLY A 123 -11.12 11.04 -3.90
N ASN A 124 -10.94 10.73 -2.61
CA ASN A 124 -9.63 10.53 -1.98
C ASN A 124 -8.75 9.47 -2.69
N ALA A 125 -9.37 8.45 -3.30
CA ALA A 125 -8.61 7.44 -4.05
C ALA A 125 -7.97 8.04 -5.31
N GLY A 126 -8.75 8.78 -6.11
CA GLY A 126 -8.25 9.52 -7.28
C GLY A 126 -7.14 10.50 -6.92
N ALA A 127 -7.35 11.32 -5.88
CA ALA A 127 -6.34 12.28 -5.42
C ALA A 127 -5.03 11.58 -4.97
N SER A 128 -5.15 10.50 -4.20
CA SER A 128 -4.01 9.71 -3.73
C SER A 128 -3.28 9.04 -4.89
N VAL A 129 -3.99 8.31 -5.77
CA VAL A 129 -3.38 7.64 -6.93
C VAL A 129 -2.65 8.65 -7.83
N ALA A 130 -3.29 9.77 -8.17
CA ALA A 130 -2.69 10.81 -9.01
C ALA A 130 -1.40 11.38 -8.39
N ALA A 131 -1.39 11.67 -7.07
CA ALA A 131 -0.22 12.21 -6.40
C ALA A 131 0.97 11.24 -6.39
N TYR A 132 0.74 9.96 -6.09
CA TYR A 132 1.80 8.96 -6.10
C TYR A 132 2.24 8.61 -7.53
N ALA A 133 1.33 8.62 -8.51
CA ALA A 133 1.65 8.35 -9.90
C ALA A 133 2.59 9.44 -10.44
N ALA A 134 2.23 10.71 -10.23
CA ALA A 134 3.07 11.86 -10.56
C ALA A 134 4.45 11.79 -9.86
N ARG A 135 4.49 11.40 -8.59
CA ARG A 135 5.76 11.21 -7.86
C ARG A 135 6.61 10.07 -8.43
N GLY A 136 5.96 9.03 -8.94
CA GLY A 136 6.56 7.82 -9.50
C GLY A 136 7.01 7.93 -10.95
N GLY A 137 6.56 8.97 -11.67
CA GLY A 137 6.73 9.07 -13.13
C GLY A 137 5.80 8.12 -13.89
N ILE A 138 4.61 7.86 -13.36
CA ILE A 138 3.55 7.05 -13.96
C ILE A 138 2.46 8.01 -14.42
N GLU A 139 1.97 7.83 -15.64
CA GLU A 139 0.82 8.56 -16.21
C GLU A 139 -0.50 8.12 -15.58
#